data_AF-A0AAV4JHC5-F1
#
_entry.id   AF-A0AAV4JHC5-F1
#
_cell.length_a   1.000
_cell.length_b   1.000
_cell.length_c   1.000
_cell.angle_alpha   90.00
_cell.angle_beta   90.00
_cell.angle_gamma   90.00
#
_symmetry.space_group_name_H-M   'P 1'
#
loop_
_entity.id
_entity.type
_entity.pdbx_description
1 polymer ?
#
loop_
_entity_poly.entity_id
_entity_poly.type
_entity_poly.pdbx_seq_one_letter_code
_entity_poly.pdbx_strand_id
1 'polypeptide(L)'
;MPNKNTPNGFYMFMLEEQKKIKAQTKRAPSMHEMPSMCRDPWKSLSAAEKAHYDNLAKHEKARQRGGSSNKDMYRKDNQRQIIAYRKDAKVEKEKRRRHETETMMKSWRDEDSLDQVFHVIDFQVMYDVRAEDHHLPVELGMVAFNLRDGIQKSFHTFIDPGEIPQGNKLLAFKHSENTHKIPVDFDQGDKNYEGIWSKINSFLQSDATKSEDIPPLFCLVRRCFIYLFFCF
;
A
#
# COMPACT_ATOMS: atom_id res chain seq x y z
N MET A 1 -26.18 1.04 -33.13
CA MET A 1 -26.42 1.63 -31.79
C MET A 1 -26.65 3.12 -31.97
N PRO A 2 -27.73 3.72 -31.44
CA PRO A 2 -27.95 5.16 -31.59
C PRO A 2 -26.82 5.94 -30.92
N ASN A 3 -26.28 6.92 -31.63
CA ASN A 3 -25.11 7.70 -31.22
C ASN A 3 -25.41 8.42 -29.89
N LYS A 4 -24.67 8.11 -28.82
CA LYS A 4 -24.86 8.77 -27.52
C LYS A 4 -24.37 10.21 -27.67
N ASN A 5 -25.31 11.17 -27.71
CA ASN A 5 -25.00 12.59 -27.76
C ASN A 5 -24.14 12.97 -26.54
N THR A 6 -22.87 13.32 -26.80
CA THR A 6 -21.97 13.83 -25.77
C THR A 6 -22.46 15.19 -25.29
N PRO A 7 -22.63 15.41 -23.97
CA PRO A 7 -23.09 16.70 -23.44
C PRO A 7 -22.18 17.86 -23.86
N ASN A 8 -22.74 18.93 -24.40
CA ASN A 8 -22.02 20.17 -24.74
C ASN A 8 -22.37 21.29 -23.75
N GLY A 9 -21.60 22.38 -23.68
CA GLY A 9 -21.90 23.54 -22.82
C GLY A 9 -23.31 24.08 -23.02
N PHE A 10 -23.74 24.23 -24.28
CA PHE A 10 -25.11 24.63 -24.61
C PHE A 10 -26.18 23.66 -24.09
N TYR A 11 -25.88 22.36 -24.06
CA TYR A 11 -26.80 21.35 -23.51
C TYR A 11 -26.96 21.49 -22.00
N MET A 12 -25.86 21.79 -21.28
CA MET A 12 -25.91 22.05 -19.83
C MET A 12 -26.73 23.31 -19.51
N PHE A 13 -26.59 24.36 -20.33
CA PHE A 13 -27.40 25.57 -20.22
C PHE A 13 -28.89 25.30 -20.43
N MET A 14 -29.25 24.55 -21.49
CA MET A 14 -30.65 24.16 -21.72
C MET A 14 -31.25 23.39 -20.55
N LEU A 15 -30.49 22.51 -19.90
CA LEU A 15 -30.96 21.77 -18.72
C LEU A 15 -31.25 22.69 -17.52
N GLU A 16 -30.45 23.74 -17.34
CA GLU A 16 -30.66 24.72 -16.27
C GLU A 16 -31.90 25.58 -16.56
N GLU A 17 -32.03 26.10 -17.78
CA GLU A 17 -33.19 26.90 -18.20
C GLU A 17 -34.48 26.08 -18.16
N GLN A 18 -34.45 24.81 -18.56
CA GLN A 18 -35.61 23.92 -18.42
C GLN A 18 -36.04 23.78 -16.96
N LYS A 19 -35.09 23.70 -16.01
CA LYS A 19 -35.39 23.66 -14.58
C LYS A 19 -36.02 24.97 -14.10
N LYS A 20 -35.52 26.13 -14.55
CA LYS A 20 -36.10 27.44 -14.22
C LYS A 20 -37.53 27.58 -14.74
N ILE A 21 -37.77 27.22 -16.00
CA ILE A 21 -39.12 27.26 -16.60
C ILE A 21 -40.06 26.29 -15.89
N LYS A 22 -39.59 25.07 -15.55
CA LYS A 22 -40.37 24.10 -14.78
C LYS A 22 -40.73 24.62 -13.39
N ALA A 23 -39.81 25.32 -12.72
CA ALA A 23 -40.07 25.91 -11.41
C ALA A 23 -41.14 27.02 -11.48
N GLN A 24 -41.14 27.81 -12.55
CA GLN A 24 -42.08 28.91 -12.75
C GLN A 24 -43.46 28.46 -13.26
N THR A 25 -43.50 27.54 -14.22
CA THR A 25 -44.73 27.16 -14.95
C THR A 25 -45.28 25.79 -14.55
N LYS A 26 -44.60 25.07 -13.64
CA LYS A 26 -44.86 23.66 -13.25
C LYS A 26 -44.82 22.64 -14.40
N ARG A 27 -44.63 23.08 -15.66
CA ARG A 27 -44.48 22.24 -16.84
C ARG A 27 -43.05 22.34 -17.38
N ALA A 28 -42.43 21.20 -17.65
CA ALA A 28 -41.14 21.16 -18.31
C ALA A 28 -41.34 21.10 -19.84
N PRO A 29 -40.83 22.08 -20.62
CA PRO A 29 -40.83 21.99 -22.08
C PRO A 29 -39.98 20.81 -22.57
N SER A 30 -40.28 20.28 -23.76
CA SER A 30 -39.52 19.16 -24.32
C SER A 30 -38.11 19.59 -24.71
N MET A 31 -37.12 18.69 -24.62
CA MET A 31 -35.75 18.98 -25.07
C MET A 31 -35.65 19.28 -26.57
N HIS A 32 -36.68 18.95 -27.36
CA HIS A 32 -36.81 19.35 -28.76
C HIS A 32 -37.23 20.83 -28.93
N GLU A 33 -37.93 21.39 -27.96
CA GLU A 33 -38.47 22.77 -27.98
C GLU A 33 -37.49 23.77 -27.34
N MET A 34 -36.65 23.30 -26.41
CA MET A 34 -35.64 24.10 -25.70
C MET A 34 -34.65 24.86 -26.62
N PRO A 35 -34.15 24.31 -27.74
CA PRO A 35 -33.22 25.02 -28.61
C PRO A 35 -33.82 26.32 -29.18
N SER A 36 -35.12 26.37 -29.45
CA SER A 36 -35.76 27.58 -29.98
C SER A 36 -35.84 28.70 -28.94
N MET A 37 -35.98 28.37 -27.66
CA MET A 37 -36.09 29.33 -26.56
C MET A 37 -34.73 29.77 -26.01
N CYS A 38 -33.74 28.87 -26.00
CA CYS A 38 -32.42 29.13 -25.41
C CYS A 38 -31.38 29.68 -26.39
N ARG A 39 -31.67 29.78 -27.70
CA ARG A 39 -30.72 30.26 -28.72
C ARG A 39 -30.32 31.72 -28.52
N ASP A 40 -31.29 32.61 -28.34
CA ASP A 40 -31.02 34.05 -28.18
C ASP A 40 -30.41 34.36 -26.80
N PRO A 41 -30.93 33.81 -25.68
CA PRO A 41 -30.30 33.95 -24.37
C PRO A 41 -28.85 33.44 -24.34
N TRP A 42 -28.55 32.31 -24.99
CA TRP A 42 -27.19 31.79 -25.07
C TRP A 42 -26.25 32.72 -25.85
N LYS A 43 -26.73 33.37 -26.91
CA LYS A 43 -25.91 34.34 -27.66
C LYS A 43 -25.55 35.56 -26.82
N SER A 44 -26.48 36.05 -26.00
CA SER A 44 -26.26 37.20 -25.11
C SER A 44 -25.34 36.93 -23.92
N LEU A 45 -25.06 35.66 -23.57
CA LEU A 45 -24.12 35.34 -22.48
C LEU A 45 -22.70 35.81 -22.80
N SER A 46 -22.01 36.28 -21.77
CA SER A 46 -20.59 36.62 -21.82
C SER A 46 -19.71 35.38 -22.03
N ALA A 47 -18.45 35.60 -22.43
CA ALA A 47 -17.49 34.51 -22.60
C ALA A 47 -17.21 33.76 -21.27
N ALA A 48 -17.25 34.46 -20.14
CA ALA A 48 -17.03 33.86 -18.81
C ALA A 48 -18.18 32.92 -18.40
N GLU A 49 -19.43 33.31 -18.67
CA GLU A 49 -20.60 32.48 -18.38
C GLU A 49 -20.67 31.25 -19.30
N LYS A 50 -20.33 31.41 -20.58
CA LYS A 50 -20.18 30.27 -21.51
C LYS A 50 -19.12 29.28 -21.03
N ALA A 51 -17.98 29.78 -20.53
CA ALA A 51 -16.91 28.94 -19.99
C ALA A 51 -17.36 28.13 -18.76
N HIS A 52 -18.23 28.68 -17.90
CA HIS A 52 -18.83 27.94 -16.79
C HIS A 52 -19.59 26.69 -17.28
N TYR A 53 -20.43 26.84 -18.29
CA TYR A 53 -21.19 25.73 -18.88
C TYR A 53 -20.32 24.72 -19.62
N ASP A 54 -19.25 25.17 -20.27
CA ASP A 54 -18.27 24.27 -20.90
C ASP A 54 -17.51 23.44 -19.86
N ASN A 55 -17.18 24.01 -18.70
CA ASN A 55 -16.56 23.27 -17.60
C ASN A 55 -17.53 22.24 -17.00
N LEU A 56 -18.81 22.60 -16.82
CA LEU A 56 -19.86 21.65 -16.43
C LEU A 56 -19.98 20.49 -17.42
N ALA A 57 -19.95 20.78 -18.73
CA ALA A 57 -19.98 19.76 -19.76
C ALA A 57 -18.73 18.85 -19.73
N LYS A 58 -17.54 19.41 -19.44
CA LYS A 58 -16.31 18.61 -19.25
C LYS A 58 -16.43 17.67 -18.04
N HIS A 59 -16.94 18.16 -16.90
CA HIS A 59 -17.17 17.32 -15.71
C HIS A 59 -18.19 16.21 -15.98
N GLU A 60 -19.28 16.52 -16.67
CA GLU A 60 -20.30 15.53 -17.03
C GLU A 60 -19.77 14.51 -18.04
N LYS A 61 -18.95 14.92 -19.02
CA LYS A 61 -18.22 14.00 -19.90
C LYS A 61 -17.26 13.11 -19.11
N ALA A 62 -16.53 13.65 -18.13
CA ALA A 62 -15.64 12.87 -17.27
C ALA A 62 -16.44 11.85 -16.42
N ARG A 63 -17.58 12.26 -15.87
CA ARG A 63 -18.51 11.40 -15.14
C ARG A 63 -19.05 10.27 -16.02
N GLN A 64 -19.51 10.57 -17.24
CA GLN A 64 -20.01 9.59 -18.20
C GLN A 64 -18.91 8.67 -18.75
N ARG A 65 -17.67 9.18 -18.87
CA ARG A 65 -16.50 8.38 -19.23
C ARG A 65 -16.02 7.49 -18.09
N GLY A 66 -16.54 7.68 -16.88
CA GLY A 66 -16.25 6.90 -15.69
C GLY A 66 -15.08 7.48 -14.93
N GLY A 67 -15.31 8.59 -14.23
CA GLY A 67 -14.53 8.88 -13.02
C GLY A 67 -14.50 7.60 -12.18
N SER A 68 -13.30 7.14 -11.86
CA SER A 68 -12.87 5.79 -11.47
C SER A 68 -13.59 5.09 -10.28
N SER A 69 -14.92 4.96 -10.26
CA SER A 69 -15.58 4.20 -9.19
C SER A 69 -16.38 2.99 -9.63
N ASN A 70 -16.84 2.88 -10.88
CA ASN A 70 -17.82 1.82 -11.21
C ASN A 70 -17.59 1.06 -12.52
N LYS A 71 -16.59 1.44 -13.34
CA LYS A 71 -16.31 0.74 -14.60
C LYS A 71 -15.56 -0.58 -14.39
N ASP A 72 -14.74 -0.65 -13.35
CA ASP A 72 -13.95 -1.85 -13.04
C ASP A 72 -14.69 -2.84 -12.13
N MET A 73 -15.87 -2.47 -11.63
CA MET A 73 -16.71 -3.34 -10.77
C MET A 73 -17.35 -4.50 -11.54
N TYR A 74 -17.36 -4.43 -12.87
CA TYR A 74 -17.91 -5.48 -13.75
C TYR A 74 -16.90 -6.05 -14.74
N ARG A 75 -15.71 -5.45 -14.87
CA ARG A 75 -14.65 -5.99 -15.73
C ARG A 75 -13.97 -7.14 -15.00
N LYS A 76 -13.91 -8.29 -15.67
CA LYS A 76 -13.22 -9.47 -15.17
C LYS A 76 -11.89 -9.64 -15.90
N ASP A 77 -10.90 -10.20 -15.23
CA ASP A 77 -9.66 -10.65 -15.85
C ASP A 77 -9.82 -12.02 -16.53
N ASN A 78 -8.72 -12.54 -17.08
CA ASN A 78 -8.63 -13.85 -17.69
C ASN A 78 -8.90 -15.01 -16.71
N GLN A 79 -8.88 -14.76 -15.40
CA GLN A 79 -9.23 -15.69 -14.33
C GLN A 79 -10.67 -15.48 -13.81
N ARG A 80 -11.46 -14.64 -14.49
CA ARG A 80 -12.85 -14.28 -14.14
C ARG A 80 -12.99 -13.50 -12.83
N GLN A 81 -11.92 -12.92 -12.28
CA GLN A 81 -11.98 -12.07 -11.09
C GLN A 81 -12.25 -10.62 -11.47
N ILE A 82 -13.09 -9.94 -10.68
CA ILE A 82 -13.44 -8.53 -10.92
C ILE A 82 -12.22 -7.65 -10.62
N ILE A 83 -11.85 -6.81 -11.59
CA ILE A 83 -10.66 -5.95 -11.53
C ILE A 83 -10.74 -4.97 -10.37
N ALA A 84 -11.93 -4.46 -10.01
CA ALA A 84 -12.09 -3.59 -8.84
C ALA A 84 -11.78 -4.27 -7.49
N TYR A 85 -11.84 -5.60 -7.40
CA TYR A 85 -11.44 -6.33 -6.18
C TYR A 85 -9.94 -6.64 -6.14
N ARG A 86 -9.17 -6.27 -7.18
CA ARG A 86 -7.70 -6.31 -7.10
C ARG A 86 -7.26 -5.25 -6.11
N LYS A 87 -7.11 -5.68 -4.85
CA LYS A 87 -6.41 -4.89 -3.85
C LYS A 87 -4.93 -4.93 -4.24
N ASP A 88 -4.35 -3.77 -4.51
CA ASP A 88 -2.90 -3.68 -4.62
C ASP A 88 -2.29 -4.15 -3.31
N ALA A 89 -1.61 -5.31 -3.33
CA ALA A 89 -1.00 -5.90 -2.14
C ALA A 89 -0.05 -4.92 -1.44
N LYS A 90 0.59 -4.02 -2.21
CA LYS A 90 1.42 -2.92 -1.69
C LYS A 90 0.61 -1.92 -0.86
N VAL A 91 -0.54 -1.49 -1.37
CA VAL A 91 -1.39 -0.49 -0.70
C VAL A 91 -2.01 -1.08 0.56
N GLU A 92 -2.43 -2.34 0.53
CA GLU A 92 -2.97 -3.01 1.71
C GLU A 92 -1.89 -3.22 2.79
N LYS A 93 -0.68 -3.65 2.38
CA LYS A 93 0.49 -3.78 3.27
C LYS A 93 0.83 -2.45 3.95
N GLU A 94 0.81 -1.36 3.19
CA GLU A 94 1.11 -0.03 3.72
C GLU A 94 0.04 0.48 4.69
N LYS A 95 -1.24 0.27 4.37
CA LYS A 95 -2.35 0.58 5.28
C LYS A 95 -2.24 -0.18 6.59
N ARG A 96 -1.94 -1.49 6.54
CA ARG A 96 -1.77 -2.32 7.72
C ARG A 96 -0.61 -1.82 8.59
N ARG A 97 0.56 -1.59 8.00
CA ARG A 97 1.74 -1.07 8.71
C ARG A 97 1.45 0.28 9.39
N ARG A 98 0.74 1.16 8.69
CA ARG A 98 0.34 2.47 9.24
C ARG A 98 -0.59 2.30 10.44
N HIS A 99 -1.57 1.40 10.35
CA HIS A 99 -2.50 1.13 11.44
C HIS A 99 -1.81 0.51 12.68
N GLU A 100 -0.89 -0.44 12.46
CA GLU A 100 -0.07 -1.03 13.53
C GLU A 100 0.78 0.03 14.23
N THR A 101 1.46 0.89 13.44
CA THR A 101 2.27 2.00 13.96
C THR A 101 1.42 2.99 14.77
N GLU A 102 0.24 3.36 14.25
CA GLU A 102 -0.68 4.28 14.94
C GLU A 102 -1.24 3.68 16.23
N THR A 103 -1.45 2.37 16.29
CA THR A 103 -1.93 1.67 17.49
C THR A 103 -0.83 1.58 18.54
N MET A 104 0.39 1.26 18.12
CA MET A 104 1.57 1.25 18.97
C MET A 104 1.90 2.64 19.54
N MET A 105 1.82 3.71 18.74
CA MET A 105 2.01 5.07 19.25
C MET A 105 0.91 5.49 20.24
N LYS A 106 -0.28 4.89 20.18
CA LYS A 106 -1.34 5.14 21.17
C LYS A 106 -1.06 4.45 22.49
N SER A 107 -0.49 3.25 22.50
CA SER A 107 -0.13 2.55 23.74
C SER A 107 0.98 3.25 24.53
N TRP A 108 1.81 4.06 23.87
CA TRP A 108 2.92 4.78 24.51
C TRP A 108 2.52 6.10 25.18
N ARG A 109 1.25 6.52 25.12
CA ARG A 109 0.83 7.84 25.62
C ARG A 109 0.94 7.99 27.14
N ASP A 110 1.05 6.89 27.87
CA ASP A 110 1.09 6.86 29.33
C ASP A 110 2.50 6.62 29.91
N GLU A 111 3.48 6.26 29.08
CA GLU A 111 4.87 5.97 29.48
C GLU A 111 5.84 7.08 29.02
N ASP A 112 6.97 7.26 29.72
CA ASP A 112 8.02 8.18 29.25
C ASP A 112 8.61 7.63 27.95
N SER A 113 8.39 8.36 26.85
CA SER A 113 8.89 8.04 25.52
C SER A 113 10.41 7.78 25.46
N LEU A 114 11.17 8.28 26.44
CA LEU A 114 12.61 8.09 26.52
C LEU A 114 13.01 6.70 27.04
N ASP A 115 12.16 6.09 27.88
CA ASP A 115 12.41 4.79 28.51
C ASP A 115 11.82 3.63 27.71
N GLN A 116 11.01 3.93 26.69
CA GLN A 116 10.47 2.94 25.76
C GLN A 116 11.60 2.17 25.06
N VAL A 117 11.56 0.83 25.18
CA VAL A 117 12.48 -0.06 24.49
C VAL A 117 11.98 -0.33 23.08
N PHE A 118 12.89 -0.23 22.11
CA PHE A 118 12.69 -0.52 20.70
C PHE A 118 13.55 -1.72 20.30
N HIS A 119 12.93 -2.70 19.65
CA HIS A 119 13.62 -3.89 19.14
C HIS A 119 13.78 -3.79 17.62
N VAL A 120 15.02 -3.74 17.14
CA VAL A 120 15.34 -3.71 15.71
C VAL A 120 15.94 -5.03 15.29
N ILE A 121 15.51 -5.54 14.14
CA ILE A 121 15.99 -6.79 13.53
C ILE A 121 16.40 -6.55 12.07
N ASP A 122 17.54 -7.12 11.67
CA ASP A 122 17.98 -7.17 10.28
C ASP A 122 18.49 -8.58 9.95
N PHE A 123 18.21 -9.02 8.72
CA PHE A 123 18.69 -10.29 8.19
C PHE A 123 19.53 -10.02 6.95
N GLN A 124 20.66 -10.71 6.86
CA GLN A 124 21.34 -10.87 5.58
C GLN A 124 20.89 -12.18 4.96
N VAL A 125 20.69 -12.15 3.65
CA VAL A 125 20.22 -13.29 2.87
C VAL A 125 21.27 -13.73 1.87
N MET A 126 21.27 -15.01 1.52
CA MET A 126 22.21 -15.60 0.58
C MET A 126 22.10 -14.97 -0.81
N TYR A 127 20.88 -14.66 -1.23
CA TYR A 127 20.58 -13.90 -2.45
C TYR A 127 19.15 -13.33 -2.40
N ASP A 128 18.91 -12.27 -3.16
CA ASP A 128 17.59 -11.64 -3.32
C ASP A 128 17.00 -12.03 -4.69
N VAL A 129 16.07 -12.98 -4.69
CA VAL A 129 15.18 -13.26 -5.83
C VAL A 129 13.81 -12.72 -5.51
N ARG A 130 13.48 -11.55 -6.07
CA ARG A 130 12.19 -10.85 -5.86
C ARG A 130 10.93 -11.64 -6.26
N ALA A 131 11.09 -12.80 -6.90
CA ALA A 131 10.00 -13.64 -7.38
C ALA A 131 9.71 -14.84 -6.47
N GLU A 132 10.56 -15.12 -5.47
CA GLU A 132 10.40 -16.26 -4.57
C GLU A 132 10.02 -15.78 -3.17
N ASP A 133 9.04 -16.45 -2.56
CA ASP A 133 8.63 -16.20 -1.16
C ASP A 133 9.59 -16.84 -0.14
N HIS A 134 10.63 -17.54 -0.61
CA HIS A 134 11.60 -18.23 0.24
C HIS A 134 12.97 -17.54 0.18
N HIS A 135 13.38 -16.97 1.31
CA HIS A 135 14.70 -16.37 1.48
C HIS A 135 15.55 -17.26 2.36
N LEU A 136 16.82 -17.40 1.99
CA LEU A 136 17.82 -18.16 2.74
C LEU A 136 18.61 -17.20 3.64
N PRO A 137 18.29 -17.08 4.94
CA PRO A 137 19.02 -16.20 5.83
C PRO A 137 20.41 -16.77 6.12
N VAL A 138 21.42 -15.91 6.11
CA VAL A 138 22.82 -16.26 6.41
C VAL A 138 23.34 -15.60 7.68
N GLU A 139 22.69 -14.52 8.10
CA GLU A 139 23.04 -13.75 9.29
C GLU A 139 21.78 -13.09 9.85
N LEU A 140 21.70 -13.06 11.17
CA LEU A 140 20.67 -12.37 11.93
C LEU A 140 21.34 -11.41 12.92
N GLY A 141 20.94 -10.15 12.87
CA GLY A 141 21.27 -9.16 13.89
C GLY A 141 20.02 -8.59 14.54
N MET A 142 20.03 -8.48 15.86
CA MET A 142 18.98 -7.88 16.66
C MET A 142 19.57 -6.95 17.71
N VAL A 143 18.90 -5.83 17.95
CA VAL A 143 19.30 -4.84 18.96
C VAL A 143 18.07 -4.34 19.69
N ALA A 144 18.19 -4.21 21.01
CA ALA A 144 17.21 -3.55 21.86
C ALA A 144 17.84 -2.26 22.40
N PHE A 145 17.15 -1.14 22.22
CA PHE A 145 17.63 0.17 22.67
C PHE A 145 16.47 1.05 23.14
N ASN A 146 16.75 1.98 24.04
CA ASN A 146 15.85 3.07 24.40
C ASN A 146 16.52 4.41 24.03
N LEU A 147 15.79 5.52 24.14
CA LEU A 147 16.34 6.84 23.80
C LEU A 147 17.19 7.43 24.93
N ARG A 148 17.00 6.98 26.17
CA ARG A 148 17.76 7.45 27.34
C ARG A 148 19.17 6.87 27.41
N ASP A 149 19.29 5.55 27.39
CA ASP A 149 20.52 4.80 27.64
C ASP A 149 21.17 4.31 26.33
N GLY A 150 20.43 4.37 25.22
CA GLY A 150 20.89 3.88 23.93
C GLY A 150 20.80 2.35 23.87
N ILE A 151 21.80 1.70 23.28
CA ILE A 151 21.80 0.25 23.04
C ILE A 151 21.97 -0.50 24.36
N GLN A 152 20.95 -1.25 24.75
CA GLN A 152 20.92 -2.03 25.98
C GLN A 152 21.37 -3.48 25.74
N LYS A 153 20.90 -4.10 24.64
CA LYS A 153 21.18 -5.49 24.31
C LYS A 153 21.40 -5.66 22.81
N SER A 154 22.24 -6.61 22.46
CA SER A 154 22.43 -7.04 21.07
C SER A 154 22.51 -8.56 21.00
N PHE A 155 21.98 -9.10 19.93
CA PHE A 155 22.03 -10.52 19.60
C PHE A 155 22.43 -10.64 18.14
N HIS A 156 23.42 -11.49 17.87
CA HIS A 156 23.96 -11.72 16.54
C HIS A 156 24.26 -13.20 16.37
N THR A 157 23.89 -13.76 15.23
CA THR A 157 24.24 -15.13 14.88
C THR A 157 24.35 -15.29 13.37
N PHE A 158 25.29 -16.10 12.92
CA PHE A 158 25.29 -16.64 11.57
C PHE A 158 24.36 -17.85 11.52
N ILE A 159 23.67 -18.00 10.38
CA ILE A 159 22.70 -19.07 10.15
C ILE A 159 23.21 -19.87 8.96
N ASP A 160 23.23 -21.19 9.07
CA ASP A 160 23.46 -22.04 7.91
C ASP A 160 22.19 -21.99 7.03
N PRO A 161 22.24 -21.42 5.81
CA PRO A 161 21.06 -21.32 4.94
C PRO A 161 20.57 -22.69 4.45
N GLY A 162 21.32 -23.76 4.63
CA GLY A 162 21.04 -25.07 4.07
C GLY A 162 21.40 -25.15 2.58
N GLU A 163 20.75 -26.05 1.85
CA GLU A 163 21.09 -26.29 0.44
C GLU A 163 20.60 -25.19 -0.48
N ILE A 164 21.52 -24.62 -1.27
CA ILE A 164 21.19 -23.63 -2.28
C ILE A 164 20.44 -24.33 -3.44
N PRO A 165 19.24 -23.84 -3.82
CA PRO A 165 18.48 -24.38 -4.94
C PRO A 165 19.31 -24.47 -6.23
N GLN A 166 19.08 -25.55 -6.97
CA GLN A 166 19.81 -25.81 -8.20
C GLN A 166 19.63 -24.66 -9.20
N GLY A 167 20.76 -24.17 -9.74
CA GLY A 167 20.78 -23.03 -10.67
C GLY A 167 21.10 -21.68 -10.01
N ASN A 168 20.96 -21.56 -8.68
CA ASN A 168 21.15 -20.28 -7.99
C ASN A 168 22.55 -20.06 -7.40
N LYS A 169 23.48 -21.02 -7.54
CA LYS A 169 24.85 -20.91 -6.97
C LYS A 169 25.61 -19.68 -7.45
N LEU A 170 25.56 -19.36 -8.74
CA LEU A 170 26.23 -18.16 -9.28
C LEU A 170 25.63 -16.87 -8.72
N LEU A 171 24.32 -16.85 -8.52
CA LEU A 171 23.62 -15.70 -7.94
C LEU A 171 24.02 -15.51 -6.48
N ALA A 172 24.04 -16.60 -5.71
CA ALA A 172 24.49 -16.64 -4.32
C ALA A 172 25.92 -16.11 -4.17
N PHE A 173 26.84 -16.59 -5.02
CA PHE A 173 28.22 -16.13 -5.04
C PHE A 173 28.34 -14.63 -5.34
N LYS A 174 27.68 -14.15 -6.40
CA LYS A 174 27.66 -12.72 -6.76
C LYS A 174 27.03 -11.86 -5.67
N HIS A 175 25.97 -12.33 -5.02
CA HIS A 175 25.32 -11.58 -3.95
C HIS A 175 26.26 -11.44 -2.76
N SER A 176 26.83 -12.56 -2.30
CA SER A 176 27.85 -12.57 -1.25
C SER A 176 29.00 -11.60 -1.53
N GLU A 177 29.59 -11.66 -2.72
CA GLU A 177 30.67 -10.75 -3.11
C GLU A 177 30.26 -9.28 -3.17
N ASN A 178 28.99 -8.96 -3.40
CA ASN A 178 28.56 -7.56 -3.52
C ASN A 178 27.99 -6.99 -2.22
N THR A 179 27.54 -7.83 -1.28
CA THR A 179 26.82 -7.38 -0.08
C THR A 179 27.51 -7.78 1.23
N HIS A 180 27.24 -8.98 1.74
CA HIS A 180 27.57 -9.41 3.09
C HIS A 180 28.96 -10.07 3.21
N LYS A 181 29.59 -10.45 2.09
CA LYS A 181 30.93 -11.08 2.04
C LYS A 181 31.05 -12.39 2.82
N ILE A 182 29.93 -13.03 3.13
CA ILE A 182 29.89 -14.34 3.79
C ILE A 182 30.04 -15.41 2.71
N PRO A 183 31.07 -16.27 2.78
CA PRO A 183 31.28 -17.32 1.79
C PRO A 183 30.05 -18.21 1.60
N VAL A 184 29.89 -18.77 0.40
CA VAL A 184 28.81 -19.72 0.09
C VAL A 184 28.91 -20.97 0.97
N ASP A 185 30.14 -21.44 1.18
CA ASP A 185 30.45 -22.61 2.00
C ASP A 185 30.90 -22.13 3.39
N PHE A 186 29.97 -21.57 4.18
CA PHE A 186 30.28 -21.02 5.51
C PHE A 186 29.99 -22.03 6.62
N ASP A 187 31.06 -22.64 7.15
CA ASP A 187 30.96 -23.73 8.14
C ASP A 187 30.58 -23.28 9.56
N GLN A 188 30.60 -21.98 9.85
CA GLN A 188 30.28 -21.46 11.20
C GLN A 188 28.81 -21.07 11.35
N GLY A 189 27.97 -21.30 10.34
CA GLY A 189 26.53 -21.08 10.43
C GLY A 189 25.88 -22.06 11.40
N ASP A 190 25.04 -21.54 12.32
CA ASP A 190 24.26 -22.38 13.21
C ASP A 190 23.14 -23.06 12.41
N LYS A 191 23.08 -24.40 12.47
CA LYS A 191 22.08 -25.23 11.79
C LYS A 191 20.84 -25.46 12.65
N ASN A 192 20.93 -25.18 13.95
CA ASN A 192 19.87 -25.41 14.91
C ASN A 192 18.87 -24.24 14.93
N TYR A 193 17.96 -24.23 13.94
CA TYR A 193 16.90 -23.23 13.84
C TYR A 193 16.01 -23.13 15.09
N GLU A 194 15.72 -24.25 15.76
CA GLU A 194 14.94 -24.27 17.00
C GLU A 194 15.69 -23.57 18.15
N GLY A 195 16.99 -23.79 18.24
CA GLY A 195 17.87 -23.10 19.18
C GLY A 195 17.96 -21.60 18.90
N ILE A 196 18.10 -21.21 17.63
CA ILE A 196 18.08 -19.80 17.22
C ILE A 196 16.74 -19.15 17.60
N TRP A 197 15.62 -19.81 17.33
CA TRP A 197 14.29 -19.32 17.68
C TRP A 197 14.12 -19.13 19.20
N SER A 198 14.60 -20.09 19.98
CA SER A 198 14.58 -20.01 21.45
C SER A 198 15.43 -18.85 21.98
N LYS A 199 16.59 -18.57 21.37
CA LYS A 199 17.42 -17.39 21.67
C LYS A 199 16.71 -16.09 21.34
N ILE A 200 16.03 -16.01 20.19
CA ILE A 200 15.22 -14.84 19.78
C ILE A 200 14.10 -14.60 20.78
N ASN A 201 13.34 -15.64 21.17
CA ASN A 201 12.27 -15.49 22.14
C ASN A 201 12.79 -15.06 23.50
N SER A 202 13.90 -15.65 23.97
CA SER A 202 14.54 -15.23 25.22
C SER A 202 14.99 -13.77 25.18
N PHE A 203 15.50 -13.29 24.05
CA PHE A 203 15.86 -11.89 23.85
C PHE A 203 14.64 -10.97 24.01
N LEU A 204 13.51 -11.31 23.40
CA LEU A 204 12.30 -10.49 23.40
C LEU A 204 11.53 -10.52 24.73
N GLN A 205 11.45 -11.70 25.37
CA GLN A 205 10.75 -11.87 26.64
C GLN A 205 11.41 -11.09 27.78
N SER A 206 12.72 -10.86 27.69
CA SER A 206 13.47 -10.14 28.73
C SER A 206 13.04 -8.67 28.92
N ASP A 207 12.37 -8.09 27.91
CA ASP A 207 11.91 -6.70 27.90
C ASP A 207 10.37 -6.59 27.84
N ALA A 208 9.65 -7.71 27.93
CA ALA A 208 8.21 -7.72 27.82
C ALA A 208 7.57 -7.20 29.12
N THR A 209 6.82 -6.09 29.03
CA THR A 209 6.09 -5.49 30.16
C THR A 209 4.96 -6.40 30.67
N LYS A 210 4.47 -7.33 29.83
CA LYS A 210 3.45 -8.33 30.14
C LYS A 210 3.94 -9.70 29.66
N SER A 211 3.73 -10.74 30.46
CA SER A 211 4.29 -12.08 30.25
C SER A 211 3.84 -12.80 28.97
N GLU A 212 2.83 -12.29 28.25
CA GLU A 212 2.27 -12.93 27.05
C GLU A 212 2.38 -12.08 25.77
N ASP A 213 2.85 -10.83 25.84
CA ASP A 213 2.93 -9.95 24.67
C ASP A 213 4.36 -9.90 24.11
N ILE A 214 4.52 -10.23 22.82
CA ILE A 214 5.79 -10.08 22.11
C ILE A 214 5.92 -8.61 21.67
N PRO A 215 7.04 -7.92 22.01
CA PRO A 215 7.23 -6.53 21.61
C PRO A 215 7.36 -6.38 20.08
N PRO A 216 6.98 -5.22 19.53
CA PRO A 216 7.06 -4.97 18.09
C PRO A 216 8.51 -4.97 17.62
N LEU A 217 8.76 -5.67 16.51
CA LEU A 217 10.05 -5.70 15.83
C LEU A 217 10.08 -4.70 14.66
N PHE A 218 11.12 -3.88 14.62
CA PHE A 218 11.34 -2.91 13.56
C PHE A 218 12.43 -3.40 12.61
N CYS A 219 12.18 -3.25 11.31
CA CYS A 219 13.12 -3.62 10.25
C CYS A 219 13.05 -2.58 9.12
N LEU A 220 14.13 -2.45 8.35
CA LEU A 220 14.14 -1.58 7.19
C LEU A 220 13.19 -2.12 6.11
N VAL A 221 12.34 -1.24 5.58
CA VAL A 221 11.31 -1.57 4.57
C VAL A 221 11.89 -2.29 3.33
N ARG A 222 13.18 -2.06 3.04
CA ARG A 222 13.88 -2.64 1.88
C ARG A 222 14.51 -4.02 2.14
N ARG A 223 14.64 -4.46 3.40
CA ARG A 223 15.32 -5.72 3.78
C ARG A 223 14.42 -6.69 4.53
N CYS A 224 13.26 -6.21 4.98
CA CYS A 224 12.24 -7.04 5.61
C CYS A 224 11.41 -7.77 4.56
N PHE A 225 11.99 -8.80 3.95
CA PHE A 225 11.29 -9.74 3.08
C PHE A 225 10.75 -10.94 3.84
N ILE A 226 11.35 -11.23 5.00
CA ILE A 226 10.84 -12.22 5.95
C ILE A 226 9.71 -11.54 6.72
N TYR A 227 8.48 -11.71 6.22
CA TYR A 227 7.39 -11.75 7.17
C TYR A 227 7.70 -12.91 8.11
N LEU A 228 7.94 -12.62 9.39
CA LEU A 228 7.68 -13.60 10.44
C LEU A 228 6.18 -13.91 10.39
N PHE A 229 5.79 -14.78 9.46
CA PHE A 229 4.70 -15.71 9.62
C PHE A 229 5.28 -16.89 10.42
N PHE A 230 5.60 -16.65 11.69
CA PHE A 230 5.76 -17.74 12.65
C PHE A 230 4.46 -17.83 13.43
N CYS A 231 3.43 -18.29 12.72
CA CYS A 231 2.31 -18.99 13.33
C CYS A 231 2.69 -20.46 13.21
N PHE A 232 3.34 -20.99 14.25
CA PHE A 232 3.25 -22.41 14.60
C PHE A 232 2.36 -22.50 15.83
#